data_AF-A0A2H1EC75-F1
#
_entry.id   AF-A0A2H1EC75-F1
#
_cell.length_a   1.000
_cell.length_b   1.000
_cell.length_c   1.000
_cell.angle_alpha   90.00
_cell.angle_beta   90.00
_cell.angle_gamma   90.00
#
_symmetry.space_group_name_H-M   'P 1'
#
loop_
_entity.id
_entity.type
_entity.pdbx_description
1 polymer ?
#
loop_
_entity_poly.entity_id
_entity_poly.type
_entity_poly.pdbx_seq_one_letter_code
_entity_poly.pdbx_strand_id
1 'polypeptide(L)'
;MKNKNYLELEKEMQPPILEMGLKKKRWSRVKRFIFYILVSILLVVLSLSYKGTDISSESYKKADEDFQLAKRRNSVALTHVKEYSKGTKVYEDYIRAHKIKKEAFNKRKREVENQKVFGFDSKHYFLERLGRNVADIFISIFAFFLIVRYVPKKNNSLVYFGSQLIVVSYLSTKLFVTFWIFQNFEDYSLMQYLLVTLFSSLIILVVVFYLIRFSKREEDNLLDVLMNLLRFTFKNTKPEKREEMLEMIKKIAKNS
;
A
#
# COMPACT_ATOMS: atom_id res chain seq x y z
N MET A 1 -70.47 0.29 -7.85
CA MET A 1 -69.03 0.55 -7.68
C MET A 1 -68.84 2.04 -7.46
N LYS A 2 -68.53 2.48 -6.23
CA LYS A 2 -68.26 3.90 -5.94
C LYS A 2 -66.92 4.27 -6.55
N ASN A 3 -66.93 5.25 -7.45
CA ASN A 3 -65.74 5.82 -8.06
C ASN A 3 -64.96 6.54 -6.96
N LYS A 4 -63.96 5.87 -6.37
CA LYS A 4 -63.07 6.51 -5.39
C LYS A 4 -62.46 7.73 -6.06
N ASN A 5 -62.60 8.90 -5.44
CA ASN A 5 -62.07 10.15 -5.95
C ASN A 5 -60.55 10.01 -6.10
N TYR A 6 -59.99 10.42 -7.24
CA TYR A 6 -58.58 10.20 -7.61
C TYR A 6 -57.61 10.71 -6.51
N LEU A 7 -58.01 11.78 -5.81
CA LEU A 7 -57.31 12.36 -4.67
C LEU A 7 -57.26 11.48 -3.41
N GLU A 8 -58.26 10.63 -3.17
CA GLU A 8 -58.26 9.70 -2.03
C GLU A 8 -57.33 8.51 -2.29
N LEU A 9 -57.31 8.01 -3.54
CA LEU A 9 -56.36 7.00 -4.01
C LEU A 9 -54.91 7.52 -3.95
N GLU A 10 -54.68 8.79 -4.29
CA GLU A 10 -53.36 9.42 -4.22
C GLU A 10 -52.85 9.56 -2.77
N LYS A 11 -53.74 9.93 -1.82
CA LYS A 11 -53.41 9.99 -0.39
C LYS A 11 -53.16 8.62 0.24
N GLU A 12 -53.88 7.58 -0.20
CA GLU A 12 -53.63 6.19 0.25
C GLU A 12 -52.31 5.61 -0.32
N MET A 13 -51.91 6.02 -1.53
CA MET A 13 -50.70 5.49 -2.21
C MET A 13 -49.39 6.24 -1.87
N GLN A 14 -49.43 7.51 -1.49
CA GLN A 14 -48.25 8.29 -1.11
C GLN A 14 -47.40 7.67 0.03
N PRO A 15 -47.96 7.27 1.19
CA PRO A 15 -47.19 6.68 2.28
C PRO A 15 -46.46 5.36 1.93
N PRO A 16 -47.10 4.35 1.30
CA PRO A 16 -46.41 3.10 0.95
C PRO A 16 -45.35 3.28 -0.15
N ILE A 17 -45.54 4.21 -1.10
CA ILE A 17 -44.52 4.51 -2.12
C ILE A 17 -43.30 5.20 -1.47
N LEU A 18 -43.52 6.14 -0.54
CA LEU A 18 -42.44 6.77 0.23
C LEU A 18 -41.69 5.74 1.09
N GLU A 19 -42.41 4.83 1.75
CA GLU A 19 -41.79 3.76 2.54
C GLU A 19 -40.96 2.81 1.68
N MET A 20 -41.45 2.39 0.50
CA MET A 20 -40.67 1.57 -0.43
C MET A 20 -39.43 2.31 -0.93
N GLY A 21 -39.55 3.60 -1.24
CA GLY A 21 -38.42 4.45 -1.63
C GLY A 21 -37.37 4.57 -0.52
N LEU A 22 -37.80 4.78 0.72
CA LEU A 22 -36.94 4.83 1.90
C LEU A 22 -36.28 3.48 2.21
N LYS A 23 -37.02 2.36 2.11
CA LYS A 23 -36.49 1.00 2.27
C LYS A 23 -35.44 0.70 1.19
N LYS A 24 -35.70 1.03 -0.08
CA LYS A 24 -34.75 0.88 -1.19
C LYS A 24 -33.49 1.75 -0.98
N LYS A 25 -33.66 3.01 -0.55
CA LYS A 25 -32.55 3.92 -0.23
C LYS A 25 -31.75 3.46 1.00
N ARG A 26 -32.40 2.87 2.01
CA ARG A 26 -31.74 2.27 3.18
C ARG A 26 -30.96 1.01 2.78
N TRP A 27 -31.57 0.13 2.00
CA TRP A 27 -30.92 -1.12 1.55
C TRP A 27 -29.73 -0.85 0.64
N SER A 28 -29.81 0.13 -0.26
CA SER A 28 -28.65 0.53 -1.08
C SER A 28 -27.51 1.16 -0.27
N ARG A 29 -27.79 1.78 0.88
CA ARG A 29 -26.76 2.25 1.81
C ARG A 29 -26.11 1.09 2.56
N VAL A 30 -26.92 0.16 3.07
CA VAL A 30 -26.42 -1.05 3.74
C VAL A 30 -25.56 -1.89 2.79
N LYS A 31 -25.99 -2.12 1.55
CA LYS A 31 -25.19 -2.82 0.54
C LYS A 31 -23.84 -2.18 0.29
N ARG A 32 -23.79 -0.85 0.16
CA ARG A 32 -22.54 -0.10 -0.02
C ARG A 32 -21.63 -0.25 1.20
N PHE A 33 -22.19 -0.14 2.39
CA PHE A 33 -21.45 -0.34 3.64
C PHE A 33 -20.85 -1.75 3.75
N ILE A 34 -21.64 -2.79 3.49
CA ILE A 34 -21.18 -4.18 3.46
C ILE A 34 -20.09 -4.36 2.41
N PHE A 35 -20.27 -3.81 1.21
CA PHE A 35 -19.27 -3.86 0.14
C PHE A 35 -17.93 -3.27 0.59
N TYR A 36 -17.93 -2.09 1.22
CA TYR A 36 -16.68 -1.49 1.72
C TYR A 36 -16.01 -2.34 2.80
N ILE A 37 -16.78 -2.92 3.73
CA ILE A 37 -16.25 -3.83 4.75
C ILE A 37 -15.61 -5.06 4.09
N LEU A 38 -16.32 -5.70 3.16
CA LEU A 38 -15.82 -6.90 2.46
C LEU A 38 -14.56 -6.60 1.67
N VAL A 39 -14.49 -5.46 0.98
CA VAL A 39 -13.29 -5.03 0.26
C VAL A 39 -12.14 -4.80 1.25
N SER A 40 -12.34 -4.10 2.36
CA SER A 40 -11.29 -3.90 3.37
C SER A 40 -10.77 -5.21 3.95
N ILE A 41 -11.68 -6.15 4.28
CA ILE A 41 -11.30 -7.49 4.74
C ILE A 41 -10.50 -8.22 3.66
N LEU A 42 -10.95 -8.19 2.41
CA LEU A 42 -10.25 -8.81 1.28
C LEU A 42 -8.83 -8.26 1.12
N LEU A 43 -8.64 -6.95 1.24
CA LEU A 43 -7.31 -6.32 1.14
C LEU A 43 -6.39 -6.76 2.28
N VAL A 44 -6.90 -6.83 3.51
CA VAL A 44 -6.14 -7.33 4.66
C VAL A 44 -5.76 -8.80 4.46
N VAL A 45 -6.71 -9.63 4.04
CA VAL A 45 -6.47 -11.06 3.75
C VAL A 45 -5.44 -11.23 2.63
N LEU A 46 -5.53 -10.46 1.55
CA LEU A 46 -4.53 -10.48 0.47
C LEU A 46 -3.15 -10.08 0.99
N SER A 47 -3.05 -9.02 1.80
CA SER A 47 -1.79 -8.55 2.38
C SER A 47 -1.15 -9.56 3.34
N LEU A 48 -1.95 -10.42 3.98
CA LEU A 48 -1.53 -11.45 4.92
C LEU A 48 -1.52 -12.87 4.32
N SER A 49 -1.84 -13.02 3.04
CA SER A 49 -1.97 -14.32 2.37
C SER A 49 -0.72 -15.19 2.48
N TYR A 50 0.45 -14.56 2.50
CA TYR A 50 1.75 -15.21 2.67
C TYR A 50 1.89 -15.97 4.00
N LYS A 51 1.19 -15.56 5.07
CA LYS A 51 1.20 -16.26 6.37
C LYS A 51 0.54 -17.63 6.31
N GLY A 52 -0.34 -17.87 5.34
CA GLY A 52 -0.94 -19.18 5.08
C GLY A 52 -0.01 -20.12 4.32
N THR A 53 1.18 -19.67 3.94
CA THR A 53 2.17 -20.48 3.22
C THR A 53 3.46 -20.59 4.01
N ASP A 54 3.97 -21.80 4.15
CA ASP A 54 5.29 -22.02 4.73
C ASP A 54 6.38 -21.36 3.87
N ILE A 55 7.43 -20.86 4.53
CA ILE A 55 8.59 -20.22 3.89
C ILE A 55 9.26 -21.18 2.90
N SER A 56 9.25 -22.48 3.19
CA SER A 56 9.82 -23.53 2.35
C SER A 56 8.87 -24.71 2.24
N SER A 57 8.88 -25.39 1.10
CA SER A 57 8.07 -26.60 0.91
C SER A 57 8.50 -27.70 1.88
N GLU A 58 7.58 -28.60 2.20
CA GLU A 58 7.89 -29.79 3.00
C GLU A 58 8.95 -30.67 2.31
N SER A 59 8.90 -30.75 0.97
CA SER A 59 9.92 -31.44 0.17
C SER A 59 11.31 -30.83 0.33
N TYR A 60 11.42 -29.49 0.35
CA TYR A 60 12.66 -28.78 0.60
C TYR A 60 13.17 -29.03 2.01
N LYS A 61 12.30 -28.91 3.03
CA LYS A 61 12.66 -29.14 4.44
C LYS A 61 13.29 -30.53 4.60
N LYS A 62 12.62 -31.56 4.06
CA LYS A 62 13.12 -32.93 4.08
C LYS A 62 14.44 -33.09 3.31
N ALA A 63 14.57 -32.46 2.14
CA ALA A 63 15.81 -32.52 1.36
C ALA A 63 16.99 -31.81 2.02
N ASP A 64 16.75 -30.71 2.76
CA ASP A 64 17.78 -30.04 3.55
C ASP A 64 18.21 -30.91 4.73
N GLU A 65 17.26 -31.50 5.47
CA GLU A 65 17.56 -32.44 6.55
C GLU A 65 18.40 -33.63 6.06
N ASP A 66 17.99 -34.29 4.97
CA ASP A 66 18.73 -35.38 4.33
C ASP A 66 20.16 -34.94 3.96
N PHE A 67 20.31 -33.74 3.41
CA PHE A 67 21.61 -33.18 3.04
C PHE A 67 22.49 -32.90 4.27
N GLN A 68 21.95 -32.30 5.34
CA GLN A 68 22.71 -32.05 6.56
C GLN A 68 23.14 -33.35 7.23
N LEU A 69 22.28 -34.36 7.22
CA LEU A 69 22.58 -35.69 7.77
C LEU A 69 23.67 -36.38 6.95
N ALA A 70 23.57 -36.35 5.61
CA ALA A 70 24.61 -36.88 4.72
C ALA A 70 25.94 -36.12 4.84
N LYS A 71 25.90 -34.79 5.05
CA LYS A 71 27.10 -33.97 5.31
C LYS A 71 27.79 -34.41 6.60
N ARG A 72 27.05 -34.60 7.70
CA ARG A 72 27.60 -35.09 8.98
C ARG A 72 28.25 -36.47 8.81
N ARG A 73 27.55 -37.41 8.17
CA ARG A 73 28.08 -38.76 7.88
C ARG A 73 29.36 -38.73 7.05
N ASN A 74 29.40 -37.91 6.00
CA ASN A 74 30.59 -37.76 5.17
C ASN A 74 31.74 -37.12 5.94
N SER A 75 31.49 -36.11 6.78
CA SER A 75 32.53 -35.50 7.62
C SER A 75 33.18 -36.50 8.56
N VAL A 76 32.40 -37.37 9.23
CA VAL A 76 32.93 -38.43 10.10
C VAL A 76 33.78 -39.42 9.29
N ALA A 77 33.27 -39.89 8.14
CA ALA A 77 33.99 -40.83 7.29
C ALA A 77 35.29 -40.21 6.70
N LEU A 78 35.26 -38.94 6.31
CA LEU A 78 36.41 -38.23 5.73
C LEU A 78 37.58 -38.11 6.72
N THR A 79 37.29 -37.95 8.02
CA THR A 79 38.32 -37.94 9.08
C THR A 79 39.07 -39.26 9.15
N HIS A 80 38.38 -40.39 9.07
CA HIS A 80 38.99 -41.73 9.11
C HIS A 80 39.73 -42.13 7.82
N VAL A 81 39.29 -41.62 6.67
CA VAL A 81 39.82 -42.02 5.36
C VAL A 81 41.11 -41.31 5.00
N LYS A 82 41.22 -40.02 5.37
CA LYS A 82 42.35 -39.15 5.02
C LYS A 82 43.69 -39.63 5.58
N GLU A 83 43.71 -40.45 6.61
CA GLU A 83 44.95 -40.81 7.30
C GLU A 83 45.59 -42.13 6.80
N TYR A 84 44.86 -43.15 6.31
CA TYR A 84 45.48 -44.47 6.07
C TYR A 84 44.95 -45.38 4.93
N SER A 85 43.95 -45.02 4.13
CA SER A 85 42.96 -46.06 3.74
C SER A 85 42.75 -46.43 2.27
N LYS A 86 43.54 -45.97 1.29
CA LYS A 86 43.34 -46.40 -0.13
C LYS A 86 43.38 -47.93 -0.25
N GLY A 87 42.26 -48.55 -0.64
CA GLY A 87 42.12 -50.01 -0.81
C GLY A 87 41.51 -50.78 0.38
N THR A 88 41.07 -50.08 1.43
CA THR A 88 40.44 -50.72 2.61
C THR A 88 38.90 -50.58 2.58
N LYS A 89 38.20 -51.41 3.36
CA LYS A 89 36.73 -51.33 3.55
C LYS A 89 36.26 -49.94 4.00
N VAL A 90 37.08 -49.23 4.79
CA VAL A 90 36.81 -47.86 5.26
C VAL A 90 36.76 -46.86 4.10
N TYR A 91 37.60 -47.05 3.07
CA TYR A 91 37.59 -46.24 1.86
C TYR A 91 36.35 -46.50 0.98
N GLU A 92 35.89 -47.76 0.90
CA GLU A 92 34.63 -48.10 0.21
C GLU A 92 33.41 -47.49 0.89
N ASP A 93 33.35 -47.53 2.22
CA ASP A 93 32.30 -46.90 3.02
C ASP A 93 32.28 -45.37 2.82
N TYR A 94 33.45 -44.74 2.68
CA TYR A 94 33.55 -43.33 2.30
C TYR A 94 33.04 -43.04 0.90
N ILE A 95 33.43 -43.82 -0.11
CA ILE A 95 32.91 -43.65 -1.48
C ILE A 95 31.38 -43.73 -1.46
N ARG A 96 30.81 -44.66 -0.70
CA ARG A 96 29.35 -44.80 -0.53
C ARG A 96 28.74 -43.58 0.14
N ALA A 97 29.30 -43.10 1.25
CA ALA A 97 28.82 -41.90 1.95
C ALA A 97 28.94 -40.63 1.10
N HIS A 98 30.02 -40.51 0.31
CA HIS A 98 30.23 -39.40 -0.62
C HIS A 98 29.18 -39.42 -1.75
N LYS A 99 28.90 -40.59 -2.33
CA LYS A 99 27.85 -40.75 -3.34
C LYS A 99 26.48 -40.34 -2.79
N ILE A 100 26.12 -40.81 -1.60
CA ILE A 100 24.86 -40.44 -0.92
C ILE A 100 24.78 -38.92 -0.69
N LYS A 101 25.86 -38.28 -0.21
CA LYS A 101 25.90 -36.82 -0.05
C LYS A 101 25.69 -36.10 -1.38
N LYS A 102 26.32 -36.56 -2.46
CA LYS A 102 26.18 -35.96 -3.79
C LYS A 102 24.75 -36.09 -4.31
N GLU A 103 24.11 -37.24 -4.11
CA GLU A 103 22.71 -37.47 -4.45
C GLU A 103 21.77 -36.57 -3.65
N ALA A 104 21.96 -36.48 -2.32
CA ALA A 104 21.18 -35.60 -1.45
C ALA A 104 21.36 -34.11 -1.82
N PHE A 105 22.59 -33.70 -2.14
CA PHE A 105 22.87 -32.34 -2.62
C PHE A 105 22.17 -32.03 -3.95
N ASN A 106 22.22 -32.96 -4.90
CA ASN A 106 21.56 -32.81 -6.19
C ASN A 106 20.03 -32.75 -6.03
N LYS A 107 19.46 -33.57 -5.13
CA LYS A 107 18.03 -33.55 -4.79
C LYS A 107 17.65 -32.20 -4.17
N ARG A 108 18.40 -31.73 -3.18
CA ARG A 108 18.19 -30.40 -2.58
C ARG A 108 18.25 -29.29 -3.62
N LYS A 109 19.23 -29.32 -4.53
CA LYS A 109 19.36 -28.33 -5.60
C LYS A 109 18.13 -28.33 -6.52
N ARG A 110 17.60 -29.50 -6.87
CA ARG A 110 16.35 -29.60 -7.66
C ARG A 110 15.16 -29.03 -6.90
N GLU A 111 15.01 -29.37 -5.62
CA GLU A 111 13.91 -28.83 -4.81
C GLU A 111 13.99 -27.30 -4.64
N VAL A 112 15.20 -26.73 -4.52
CA VAL A 112 15.41 -25.27 -4.53
C VAL A 112 14.88 -24.65 -5.82
N GLU A 113 15.21 -25.22 -6.98
CA GLU A 113 14.70 -24.71 -8.25
C GLU A 113 13.19 -24.93 -8.40
N ASN A 114 12.66 -26.06 -7.92
CA ASN A 114 11.24 -26.40 -8.02
C ASN A 114 10.34 -25.50 -7.16
N GLN A 115 10.83 -24.99 -6.02
CA GLN A 115 10.03 -24.11 -5.16
C GLN A 115 10.02 -22.65 -5.64
N LYS A 116 10.92 -22.26 -6.56
CA LYS A 116 10.98 -20.90 -7.09
C LYS A 116 9.75 -20.56 -7.92
N VAL A 117 9.29 -19.32 -7.81
CA VAL A 117 8.10 -18.83 -8.51
C VAL A 117 8.38 -17.41 -9.01
N PHE A 118 8.33 -17.19 -10.33
CA PHE A 118 8.55 -15.86 -10.97
C PHE A 118 9.79 -15.11 -10.44
N GLY A 119 10.91 -15.82 -10.22
CA GLY A 119 12.15 -15.25 -9.72
C GLY A 119 12.27 -15.16 -8.19
N PHE A 120 11.21 -15.46 -7.44
CA PHE A 120 11.24 -15.54 -5.99
C PHE A 120 11.69 -16.93 -5.52
N ASP A 121 12.42 -16.97 -4.39
CA ASP A 121 12.94 -18.21 -3.80
C ASP A 121 11.86 -19.20 -3.36
N SER A 122 10.65 -18.70 -3.06
CA SER A 122 9.51 -19.54 -2.74
C SER A 122 8.18 -18.84 -2.99
N LYS A 123 7.10 -19.62 -3.05
CA LYS A 123 5.72 -19.11 -3.12
C LYS A 123 5.38 -18.14 -1.99
N HIS A 124 5.98 -18.31 -0.81
CA HIS A 124 5.78 -17.42 0.33
C HIS A 124 6.20 -15.99 0.01
N TYR A 125 7.43 -15.80 -0.46
CA TYR A 125 7.95 -14.47 -0.80
C TYR A 125 7.21 -13.84 -1.99
N PHE A 126 6.83 -14.67 -2.97
CA PHE A 126 5.99 -14.21 -4.08
C PHE A 126 4.65 -13.66 -3.58
N LEU A 127 3.93 -14.40 -2.73
CA LEU A 127 2.63 -13.96 -2.19
C LEU A 127 2.76 -12.78 -1.24
N GLU A 128 3.85 -12.70 -0.46
CA GLU A 128 4.11 -11.54 0.41
C GLU A 128 4.21 -10.26 -0.43
N ARG A 129 5.02 -10.31 -1.50
CA ARG A 129 5.25 -9.16 -2.36
C ARG A 129 4.01 -8.82 -3.19
N LEU A 130 3.36 -9.83 -3.77
CA LEU A 130 2.14 -9.67 -4.56
C LEU A 130 0.99 -9.13 -3.73
N GLY A 131 0.70 -9.77 -2.59
CA GLY A 131 -0.43 -9.43 -1.72
C GLY A 131 -0.34 -8.00 -1.19
N ARG A 132 0.84 -7.60 -0.69
CA ARG A 132 1.07 -6.21 -0.25
C ARG A 132 0.96 -5.22 -1.41
N ASN A 133 1.56 -5.53 -2.56
CA ASN A 133 1.54 -4.61 -3.69
C ASN A 133 0.13 -4.41 -4.27
N VAL A 134 -0.67 -5.48 -4.37
CA VAL A 134 -2.08 -5.39 -4.78
C VAL A 134 -2.86 -4.53 -3.79
N ALA A 135 -2.70 -4.75 -2.48
CA ALA A 135 -3.36 -3.93 -1.47
C ALA A 135 -3.01 -2.44 -1.60
N ASP A 136 -1.73 -2.12 -1.80
CA ASP A 136 -1.26 -0.76 -2.00
C ASP A 136 -1.86 -0.10 -3.25
N ILE A 137 -2.04 -0.85 -4.35
CA ILE A 137 -2.70 -0.34 -5.57
C ILE A 137 -4.14 0.07 -5.26
N PHE A 138 -4.91 -0.78 -4.58
CA PHE A 138 -6.30 -0.47 -4.22
C PHE A 138 -6.39 0.75 -3.30
N ILE A 139 -5.50 0.84 -2.30
CA ILE A 139 -5.43 2.00 -1.40
C ILE A 139 -5.09 3.27 -2.18
N SER A 140 -4.16 3.19 -3.15
CA SER A 140 -3.76 4.32 -3.98
C SER A 140 -4.90 4.83 -4.86
N ILE A 141 -5.64 3.91 -5.50
CA ILE A 141 -6.81 4.25 -6.31
C ILE A 141 -7.89 4.90 -5.44
N PHE A 142 -8.12 4.35 -4.23
CA PHE A 142 -9.06 4.93 -3.29
C PHE A 142 -8.64 6.32 -2.81
N ALA A 143 -7.36 6.52 -2.48
CA ALA A 143 -6.81 7.83 -2.12
C ALA A 143 -6.96 8.83 -3.27
N PHE A 144 -6.68 8.41 -4.51
CA PHE A 144 -6.88 9.25 -5.69
C PHE A 144 -8.35 9.67 -5.84
N PHE A 145 -9.29 8.73 -5.65
CA PHE A 145 -10.72 9.03 -5.67
C PHE A 145 -11.12 10.04 -4.59
N LEU A 146 -10.59 9.90 -3.35
CA LEU A 146 -10.87 10.85 -2.27
C LEU A 146 -10.35 12.25 -2.61
N ILE A 147 -9.15 12.36 -3.19
CA ILE A 147 -8.58 13.64 -3.61
C ILE A 147 -9.49 14.31 -4.66
N VAL A 148 -9.85 13.57 -5.71
CA VAL A 148 -10.71 14.10 -6.79
C VAL A 148 -12.09 14.51 -6.26
N ARG A 149 -12.63 13.79 -5.28
CA ARG A 149 -13.99 14.01 -4.78
C ARG A 149 -14.08 15.13 -3.75
N TYR A 150 -13.10 15.23 -2.85
CA TYR A 150 -13.21 16.03 -1.62
C TYR A 150 -12.21 17.19 -1.54
N VAL A 151 -11.15 17.22 -2.34
CA VAL A 151 -10.23 18.37 -2.34
C VAL A 151 -10.81 19.45 -3.25
N PRO A 152 -11.22 20.60 -2.71
CA PRO A 152 -11.88 21.64 -3.49
C PRO A 152 -10.90 22.28 -4.48
N LYS A 153 -11.18 22.13 -5.78
CA LYS A 153 -10.36 22.65 -6.88
C LYS A 153 -10.19 24.18 -6.88
N LYS A 154 -11.11 24.91 -6.21
CA LYS A 154 -11.33 26.35 -6.44
C LYS A 154 -10.44 27.28 -5.62
N ASN A 155 -9.95 26.87 -4.44
CA ASN A 155 -9.07 27.72 -3.63
C ASN A 155 -7.59 27.44 -3.86
N ASN A 156 -7.21 26.24 -4.28
CA ASN A 156 -5.82 25.80 -4.19
C ASN A 156 -5.40 24.83 -5.32
N SER A 157 -5.38 25.32 -6.56
CA SER A 157 -5.16 24.49 -7.76
C SER A 157 -3.83 23.72 -7.75
N LEU A 158 -2.81 24.31 -7.12
CA LEU A 158 -1.45 23.75 -7.05
C LEU A 158 -1.36 22.64 -5.99
N VAL A 159 -2.02 22.80 -4.83
CA VAL A 159 -2.12 21.73 -3.81
C VAL A 159 -2.97 20.57 -4.33
N TYR A 160 -4.08 20.86 -5.02
CA TYR A 160 -4.88 19.85 -5.69
C TYR A 160 -4.02 19.07 -6.70
N PHE A 161 -3.31 19.76 -7.59
CA PHE A 161 -2.42 19.13 -8.56
C PHE A 161 -1.28 18.34 -7.90
N GLY A 162 -0.62 18.91 -6.88
CA GLY A 162 0.47 18.26 -6.16
C GLY A 162 0.03 16.99 -5.44
N SER A 163 -1.14 17.01 -4.80
CA SER A 163 -1.71 15.82 -4.15
C SER A 163 -2.03 14.71 -5.16
N GLN A 164 -2.57 15.06 -6.33
CA GLN A 164 -2.79 14.11 -7.42
C GLN A 164 -1.45 13.54 -7.93
N LEU A 165 -0.45 14.39 -8.13
CA LEU A 165 0.86 13.98 -8.61
C LEU A 165 1.51 12.97 -7.65
N ILE A 166 1.46 13.23 -6.33
CA ILE A 166 1.99 12.31 -5.31
C ILE A 166 1.31 10.93 -5.41
N VAL A 167 -0.02 10.88 -5.48
CA VAL A 167 -0.74 9.60 -5.54
C VAL A 167 -0.52 8.89 -6.87
N VAL A 168 -0.47 9.61 -7.99
CA VAL A 168 -0.17 9.04 -9.31
C VAL A 168 1.25 8.50 -9.36
N SER A 169 2.23 9.23 -8.81
CA SER A 169 3.62 8.76 -8.69
C SER A 169 3.69 7.51 -7.83
N TYR A 170 3.04 7.49 -6.66
CA TYR A 170 2.99 6.30 -5.80
C TYR A 170 2.33 5.11 -6.52
N LEU A 171 1.18 5.31 -7.17
CA LEU A 171 0.51 4.27 -7.96
C LEU A 171 1.41 3.75 -9.10
N SER A 172 2.13 4.64 -9.78
CA SER A 172 3.10 4.28 -10.82
C SER A 172 4.19 3.37 -10.27
N THR A 173 4.75 3.66 -9.09
CA THR A 173 5.73 2.77 -8.45
C THR A 173 5.15 1.38 -8.15
N LYS A 174 3.88 1.28 -7.75
CA LYS A 174 3.24 0.00 -7.46
C LYS A 174 2.90 -0.80 -8.72
N LEU A 175 2.50 -0.12 -9.80
CA LEU A 175 2.34 -0.76 -11.10
C LEU A 175 3.68 -1.29 -11.63
N PHE A 176 4.76 -0.53 -11.45
CA PHE A 176 6.10 -0.98 -11.78
C PHE A 176 6.53 -2.20 -10.95
N VAL A 177 6.25 -2.20 -9.63
CA VAL A 177 6.51 -3.38 -8.79
C VAL A 177 5.66 -4.58 -9.23
N THR A 178 4.40 -4.40 -9.65
CA THR A 178 3.60 -5.50 -10.21
C THR A 178 4.30 -6.10 -11.43
N PHE A 179 4.76 -5.25 -12.34
CA PHE A 179 5.49 -5.68 -13.52
C PHE A 179 6.76 -6.46 -13.14
N TRP A 180 7.52 -5.96 -12.17
CA TRP A 180 8.72 -6.62 -11.64
C TRP A 180 8.41 -7.98 -10.99
N ILE A 181 7.29 -8.11 -10.27
CA ILE A 181 6.89 -9.39 -9.65
C ILE A 181 6.67 -10.50 -10.69
N PHE A 182 6.28 -10.15 -11.92
CA PHE A 182 5.98 -11.14 -12.97
C PHE A 182 7.06 -11.28 -14.04
N GLN A 183 8.11 -10.45 -14.03
CA GLN A 183 9.18 -10.52 -15.02
C GLN A 183 10.54 -10.81 -14.36
N ASN A 184 11.23 -11.83 -14.87
CA ASN A 184 12.60 -12.18 -14.48
C ASN A 184 13.60 -11.22 -15.16
N PHE A 185 13.59 -9.93 -14.82
CA PHE A 185 14.64 -9.04 -15.31
C PHE A 185 15.97 -9.36 -14.65
N GLU A 186 17.05 -9.19 -15.42
CA GLU A 186 18.36 -8.94 -14.82
C GLU A 186 18.26 -7.66 -13.99
N ASP A 187 18.72 -7.75 -12.74
CA ASP A 187 18.67 -6.65 -11.80
C ASP A 187 19.40 -5.44 -12.41
N TYR A 188 18.84 -4.23 -12.26
CA TYR A 188 19.49 -3.05 -12.82
C TYR A 188 20.85 -2.84 -12.16
N SER A 189 21.79 -2.27 -12.90
CA SER A 189 23.09 -1.92 -12.35
C SER A 189 22.92 -0.92 -11.19
N LEU A 190 23.82 -0.98 -10.20
CA LEU A 190 23.83 -0.04 -9.07
C LEU A 190 23.79 1.43 -9.52
N MET A 191 24.45 1.76 -10.63
CA MET A 191 24.44 3.10 -11.20
C MET A 191 23.07 3.54 -11.71
N GLN A 192 22.30 2.64 -12.32
CA GLN A 192 20.93 2.94 -12.75
C GLN A 192 20.03 3.22 -11.55
N TYR A 193 20.14 2.43 -10.48
CA TYR A 193 19.43 2.68 -9.23
C TYR A 193 19.78 4.05 -8.63
N LEU A 194 21.07 4.41 -8.58
CA LEU A 194 21.51 5.72 -8.09
C LEU A 194 20.96 6.87 -8.94
N LEU A 195 21.03 6.78 -10.27
CA LEU A 195 20.52 7.81 -11.18
C LEU A 195 19.01 8.00 -11.03
N VAL A 196 18.24 6.91 -10.97
CA VAL A 196 16.78 6.96 -10.77
C VAL A 196 16.44 7.55 -9.40
N THR A 197 17.20 7.20 -8.36
CA THR A 197 17.00 7.73 -6.99
C THR A 197 17.31 9.23 -6.92
N LEU A 198 18.41 9.66 -7.53
CA LEU A 198 18.79 11.08 -7.58
C LEU A 198 17.74 11.89 -8.35
N PHE A 199 17.30 11.39 -9.50
CA PHE A 199 16.30 12.07 -10.32
C PHE A 199 14.93 12.15 -9.62
N SER A 200 14.47 11.06 -9.02
CA SER A 200 13.20 11.03 -8.28
C SER A 200 13.23 11.91 -7.03
N SER A 201 14.33 11.95 -6.27
CA SER A 201 14.47 12.83 -5.11
C SER A 201 14.46 14.32 -5.50
N LEU A 202 15.08 14.69 -6.62
CA LEU A 202 14.99 16.05 -7.19
C LEU A 202 13.55 16.45 -7.50
N ILE A 203 12.79 15.57 -8.15
CA ILE A 203 11.36 15.82 -8.44
C ILE A 203 10.57 16.00 -7.15
N ILE A 204 10.74 15.11 -6.17
CA ILE A 204 10.04 15.20 -4.88
C ILE A 204 10.38 16.51 -4.16
N LEU A 205 11.66 16.90 -4.15
CA LEU A 205 12.11 18.14 -3.52
C LEU A 205 11.47 19.37 -4.18
N VAL A 206 11.41 19.41 -5.51
CA VAL A 206 10.72 20.48 -6.25
C VAL A 206 9.24 20.53 -5.86
N VAL A 207 8.53 19.39 -5.86
CA VAL A 207 7.11 19.32 -5.49
C VAL A 207 6.88 19.81 -4.05
N VAL A 208 7.67 19.33 -3.09
CA VAL A 208 7.56 19.72 -1.68
C VAL A 208 7.86 21.21 -1.50
N PHE A 209 8.89 21.73 -2.17
CA PHE A 209 9.22 23.15 -2.14
C PHE A 209 8.05 24.02 -2.62
N TYR A 210 7.42 23.65 -3.73
CA TYR A 210 6.24 24.36 -4.24
C TYR A 210 5.05 24.28 -3.29
N LEU A 211 4.78 23.12 -2.69
CA LEU A 211 3.69 22.95 -1.70
C LEU A 211 3.90 23.84 -0.47
N ILE A 212 5.10 23.83 0.12
CA ILE A 212 5.43 24.66 1.29
C ILE A 212 5.31 26.15 0.96
N ARG A 213 5.87 26.58 -0.18
CA ARG A 213 5.86 27.98 -0.59
C ARG A 213 4.44 28.49 -0.86
N PHE A 214 3.55 27.63 -1.38
CA PHE A 214 2.17 28.02 -1.65
C PHE A 214 1.33 28.10 -0.37
N SER A 215 1.51 27.16 0.57
CA SER A 215 0.82 27.19 1.87
C SER A 215 1.04 28.52 2.60
N LYS A 216 2.29 28.99 2.63
CA LYS A 216 2.64 30.29 3.23
C LYS A 216 1.90 31.46 2.55
N ARG A 217 1.77 31.42 1.21
CA ARG A 217 1.10 32.47 0.45
C ARG A 217 -0.40 32.55 0.72
N GLU A 218 -1.06 31.41 0.94
CA GLU A 218 -2.47 31.40 1.32
C GLU A 218 -2.69 31.93 2.73
N GLU A 219 -1.83 31.57 3.68
CA GLU A 219 -1.85 32.13 5.04
C GLU A 219 -1.69 33.65 4.99
N ASP A 220 -0.72 34.15 4.24
CA ASP A 220 -0.50 35.59 4.04
C ASP A 220 -1.72 36.27 3.39
N ASN A 221 -2.32 35.67 2.36
CA ASN A 221 -3.50 36.21 1.69
C ASN A 221 -4.73 36.24 2.63
N LEU A 222 -4.91 35.20 3.46
CA LEU A 222 -6.00 35.13 4.45
C LEU A 222 -5.81 36.19 5.53
N LEU A 223 -4.57 36.40 6.00
CA LEU A 223 -4.20 37.47 6.92
C LEU A 223 -4.50 38.84 6.29
N ASP A 224 -4.17 39.05 5.02
CA ASP A 224 -4.48 40.30 4.32
C ASP A 224 -5.99 40.55 4.19
N VAL A 225 -6.78 39.53 3.82
CA VAL A 225 -8.25 39.64 3.76
C VAL A 225 -8.84 39.93 5.14
N LEU A 226 -8.36 39.25 6.18
CA LEU A 226 -8.76 39.50 7.56
C LEU A 226 -8.43 40.94 7.97
N MET A 227 -7.23 41.41 7.69
CA MET A 227 -6.81 42.78 8.00
C MET A 227 -7.64 43.83 7.25
N ASN A 228 -7.99 43.57 6.00
CA ASN A 228 -8.88 44.44 5.22
C ASN A 228 -10.30 44.46 5.77
N LEU A 229 -10.84 43.31 6.18
CA LEU A 229 -12.14 43.23 6.87
C LEU A 229 -12.12 43.97 8.21
N LEU A 230 -11.07 43.79 9.02
CA LEU A 230 -10.93 44.49 10.29
C LEU A 230 -10.84 46.01 10.10
N ARG A 231 -10.08 46.48 9.10
CA ARG A 231 -10.03 47.91 8.72
C ARG A 231 -11.39 48.43 8.27
N PHE A 232 -12.11 47.67 7.44
CA PHE A 232 -13.45 48.03 6.99
C PHE A 232 -14.44 48.11 8.15
N THR A 233 -14.47 47.11 9.03
CA THR A 233 -15.33 47.08 10.20
C THR A 233 -15.00 48.23 11.15
N PHE A 234 -13.72 48.50 11.42
CA PHE A 234 -13.31 49.62 12.27
C PHE A 234 -13.73 50.98 11.69
N LYS A 235 -13.53 51.19 10.39
CA LYS A 235 -13.90 52.45 9.71
C LYS A 235 -15.40 52.72 9.74
N ASN A 236 -16.22 51.68 9.64
CA ASN A 236 -17.68 51.77 9.66
C ASN A 236 -18.29 51.63 11.07
N THR A 237 -17.48 51.40 12.11
CA THR A 237 -17.96 51.34 13.49
C THR A 237 -18.19 52.75 14.03
N LYS A 238 -19.32 52.94 14.73
CA LYS A 238 -19.68 54.19 15.40
C LYS A 238 -18.55 54.64 16.35
N PRO A 239 -18.27 55.96 16.48
CA PRO A 239 -17.14 56.46 17.28
C PRO A 239 -17.09 55.91 18.71
N GLU A 240 -18.25 55.82 19.35
CA GLU A 240 -18.44 55.34 20.73
C GLU A 240 -18.00 53.87 20.94
N LYS A 241 -18.05 53.04 19.90
CA LYS A 241 -17.70 51.60 19.97
C LYS A 241 -16.34 51.28 19.38
N ARG A 242 -15.57 52.29 18.96
CA ARG A 242 -14.27 52.08 18.33
C ARG A 242 -13.24 51.51 19.30
N GLU A 243 -13.25 51.91 20.57
CA GLU A 243 -12.32 51.38 21.58
C GLU A 243 -12.55 49.88 21.84
N GLU A 244 -13.81 49.46 22.03
CA GLU A 244 -14.17 48.04 22.16
C GLU A 244 -13.75 47.22 20.92
N MET A 245 -13.95 47.78 19.72
CA MET A 245 -13.54 47.13 18.47
C MET A 245 -12.01 47.03 18.36
N LEU A 246 -11.28 48.03 18.85
CA LEU A 246 -9.82 48.06 18.88
C LEU A 246 -9.26 47.00 19.85
N GLU A 247 -9.89 46.83 21.02
CA GLU A 247 -9.55 45.75 21.96
C GLU A 247 -9.82 44.38 21.36
N MET A 248 -10.94 44.19 20.67
CA MET A 248 -11.26 42.94 20.00
C MET A 248 -10.23 42.60 18.90
N ILE A 249 -9.83 43.59 18.10
CA ILE A 249 -8.79 43.43 17.08
C ILE A 249 -7.44 43.07 17.72
N LYS A 250 -7.03 43.77 18.79
CA LYS A 250 -5.79 43.46 19.52
C LYS A 250 -5.80 42.05 20.11
N LYS A 251 -6.95 41.59 20.59
CA LYS A 251 -7.11 40.24 21.15
C LYS A 251 -7.02 39.16 20.07
N ILE A 252 -7.59 39.41 18.88
CA ILE A 252 -7.46 38.51 17.72
C ILE A 252 -5.99 38.43 17.29
N ALA A 253 -5.31 39.58 17.15
CA ALA A 253 -3.91 39.66 16.72
C ALA A 253 -2.90 39.04 17.72
N LYS A 254 -3.26 38.94 19.01
CA LYS A 254 -2.41 38.32 20.04
C LYS A 254 -2.57 36.79 20.12
N ASN A 255 -3.64 36.26 19.53
CA ASN A 255 -3.98 34.83 19.53
C ASN A 255 -3.78 34.15 18.17
N SER A 256 -3.55 34.93 17.11
CA SER A 256 -3.11 34.50 15.78
C SER A 256 -1.59 34.40 15.71
#